data_AF-A0A7W4VC96-F1
#
_entry.id   AF-A0A7W4VC96-F1
#
_cell.length_a   1.000
_cell.length_b   1.000
_cell.length_c   1.000
_cell.angle_alpha   90.00
_cell.angle_beta   90.00
_cell.angle_gamma   90.00
#
_symmetry.space_group_name_H-M   'P 1'
#
loop_
_entity.id
_entity.type
_entity.pdbx_description
1 polymer ?
#
loop_
_entity_poly.entity_id
_entity_poly.type
_entity_poly.pdbx_seq_one_letter_code
_entity_poly.pdbx_strand_id
1 'polypeptide(L)'
;MATRRAFLGTTLALALGAWRPATAAGTRVVLDPLRPGVYVARADNAEAMRANAGAVVPTLVHVTRAGVLVVDPGPQAAWGRALLGAIRALTAQPVRWVVNTHAHPENVLANAAFAGLRPRPRFLASAATAALMRQRCEACLASLGAQLGRAAMRGTAIVLPEPALQHGAWLHTGGTAWQVQVHAPAHSASDTVLYAPQLRLLCAGGLAYRGRVPEMQEASLQGWRQALRELIALPADIVVATATGTPAQTLVPTLAYLDALAHGIGAALAGGRDATQAADAVAAGPFRHWRHFPTRHPLNLQRAWRQLEDAWMQGEPPA
;
A
#
# COMPACT_ATOMS: atom_id res chain seq x y z
N MET A 1 -59.69 -30.12 64.28
CA MET A 1 -59.42 -30.36 62.85
C MET A 1 -58.76 -29.11 62.29
N ALA A 2 -57.45 -29.17 62.07
CA ALA A 2 -56.61 -28.03 61.74
C ALA A 2 -56.36 -27.94 60.23
N THR A 3 -56.70 -26.82 59.61
CA THR A 3 -56.35 -26.50 58.22
C THR A 3 -55.21 -25.48 58.20
N ARG A 4 -53.98 -25.95 57.97
CA ARG A 4 -52.79 -25.12 57.74
C ARG A 4 -52.77 -24.66 56.28
N ARG A 5 -52.80 -23.35 56.05
CA ARG A 5 -52.47 -22.71 54.77
C ARG A 5 -50.95 -22.56 54.67
N ALA A 6 -50.33 -23.20 53.67
CA ALA A 6 -48.91 -23.02 53.36
C ALA A 6 -48.76 -21.91 52.30
N PHE A 7 -48.01 -20.86 52.64
CA PHE A 7 -47.54 -19.85 51.69
C PHE A 7 -46.30 -20.40 50.96
N LEU A 8 -46.34 -20.50 49.63
CA LEU A 8 -45.13 -20.67 48.82
C LEU A 8 -44.45 -19.30 48.66
N GLY A 9 -43.26 -19.15 49.25
CA GLY A 9 -42.36 -18.04 48.98
C GLY A 9 -41.42 -18.39 47.82
N THR A 10 -41.52 -17.67 46.72
CA THR A 10 -40.64 -17.82 45.55
C THR A 10 -39.38 -16.98 45.77
N THR A 11 -38.24 -17.61 46.03
CA THR A 11 -36.92 -16.96 46.09
C THR A 11 -36.41 -16.70 44.66
N LEU A 12 -36.38 -15.43 44.26
CA LEU A 12 -35.79 -14.98 43.00
C LEU A 12 -34.27 -14.88 43.16
N ALA A 13 -33.53 -15.87 42.67
CA ALA A 13 -32.07 -15.82 42.61
C ALA A 13 -31.60 -14.88 41.48
N LEU A 14 -31.13 -13.69 41.85
CA LEU A 14 -30.46 -12.76 40.94
C LEU A 14 -29.09 -13.32 40.54
N ALA A 15 -29.01 -13.92 39.35
CA ALA A 15 -27.76 -14.25 38.70
C ALA A 15 -27.05 -12.96 38.28
N LEU A 16 -26.07 -12.51 39.08
CA LEU A 16 -25.11 -11.47 38.70
C LEU A 16 -24.21 -12.01 37.59
N GLY A 17 -24.65 -11.86 36.34
CA GLY A 17 -23.81 -12.08 35.17
C GLY A 17 -22.63 -11.12 35.20
N ALA A 18 -21.42 -11.65 35.47
CA ALA A 18 -20.19 -10.89 35.38
C ALA A 18 -20.01 -10.41 33.93
N TRP A 19 -20.28 -9.12 33.70
CA TRP A 19 -20.03 -8.49 32.41
C TRP A 19 -18.51 -8.35 32.25
N ARG A 20 -17.88 -9.34 31.61
CA ARG A 20 -16.50 -9.19 31.15
C ARG A 20 -16.51 -8.22 29.97
N PRO A 21 -15.87 -7.05 30.05
CA PRO A 21 -15.69 -6.23 28.87
C PRO A 21 -14.90 -7.05 27.86
N ALA A 22 -15.46 -7.21 26.65
CA ALA A 22 -14.72 -7.75 25.52
C ALA A 22 -13.54 -6.81 25.27
N THR A 23 -12.34 -7.20 25.71
CA THR A 23 -11.11 -6.55 25.27
C THR A 23 -11.06 -6.75 23.76
N ALA A 24 -11.35 -5.70 22.99
CA ALA A 24 -11.06 -5.69 21.57
C ALA A 24 -9.58 -6.06 21.43
N ALA A 25 -9.28 -7.22 20.86
CA ALA A 25 -7.93 -7.61 20.53
C ALA A 25 -7.37 -6.50 19.64
N GLY A 26 -6.49 -5.66 20.20
CA GLY A 26 -6.00 -4.47 19.53
C GLY A 26 -5.24 -4.86 18.26
N THR A 27 -5.34 -4.04 17.22
CA THR A 27 -4.47 -4.14 16.04
C THR A 27 -3.02 -4.19 16.50
N ARG A 28 -2.31 -5.28 16.20
CA ARG A 28 -0.89 -5.44 16.55
C ARG A 28 -0.04 -5.29 15.30
N VAL A 29 0.86 -4.32 15.30
CA VAL A 29 1.86 -4.13 14.25
C VAL A 29 3.16 -4.78 14.68
N VAL A 30 3.75 -5.59 13.81
CA VAL A 30 5.07 -6.21 14.00
C VAL A 30 6.06 -5.52 13.08
N LEU A 31 7.18 -5.06 13.64
CA LEU A 31 8.27 -4.44 12.90
C LEU A 31 9.38 -5.48 12.69
N ASP A 32 9.52 -5.98 11.46
CA ASP A 32 10.58 -6.90 11.09
C ASP A 32 11.85 -6.13 10.74
N PRO A 33 13.03 -6.46 11.33
CA PRO A 33 14.28 -5.78 11.00
C PRO A 33 14.77 -6.18 9.60
N LEU A 34 15.21 -5.20 8.82
CA LEU A 34 15.81 -5.39 7.48
C LEU A 34 17.31 -5.09 7.47
N ARG A 35 17.70 -4.03 8.18
CA ARG A 35 19.07 -3.53 8.38
C ARG A 35 19.12 -2.84 9.75
N PRO A 36 20.30 -2.55 10.31
CA PRO A 36 20.40 -1.73 11.52
C PRO A 36 19.61 -0.42 11.38
N GLY A 37 18.65 -0.18 12.28
CA GLY A 37 17.79 1.00 12.25
C GLY A 37 16.66 0.96 11.21
N VAL A 38 16.60 -0.04 10.32
CA VAL A 38 15.57 -0.15 9.28
C VAL A 38 14.66 -1.34 9.54
N TYR A 39 13.37 -1.08 9.54
CA TYR A 39 12.32 -2.04 9.81
C TYR A 39 11.22 -1.93 8.77
N VAL A 40 10.44 -2.99 8.64
CA VAL A 40 9.19 -2.97 7.89
C VAL A 40 8.05 -3.42 8.79
N ALA A 41 6.97 -2.65 8.81
CA ALA A 41 5.72 -3.10 9.40
C ALA A 41 5.13 -4.18 8.49
N ARG A 42 5.02 -5.40 9.02
CA ARG A 42 4.48 -6.53 8.27
C ARG A 42 3.02 -6.26 7.90
N ALA A 43 2.68 -6.55 6.66
CA ALA A 43 1.32 -6.46 6.13
C ALA A 43 0.96 -7.75 5.38
N ASP A 44 -0.34 -7.98 5.20
CA ASP A 44 -0.83 -9.12 4.45
C ASP A 44 -0.59 -8.91 2.95
N ASN A 45 0.00 -9.89 2.28
CA ASN A 45 0.10 -9.88 0.83
C ASN A 45 -1.25 -10.28 0.20
N ALA A 46 -2.24 -9.40 0.34
CA ALA A 46 -3.65 -9.61 0.02
C ALA A 46 -4.32 -8.30 -0.43
N GLU A 47 -5.62 -8.35 -0.73
CA GLU A 47 -6.47 -7.18 -0.97
C GLU A 47 -7.06 -6.64 0.33
N ALA A 48 -7.34 -5.33 0.37
CA ALA A 48 -7.95 -4.70 1.53
C ALA A 48 -9.36 -5.25 1.76
N MET A 49 -9.61 -5.72 2.99
CA MET A 49 -10.90 -6.27 3.40
C MET A 49 -11.13 -6.08 4.89
N ARG A 50 -12.37 -6.28 5.36
CA ARG A 50 -12.69 -6.18 6.79
C ARG A 50 -11.80 -7.10 7.65
N ALA A 51 -11.54 -8.32 7.17
CA ALA A 51 -10.80 -9.33 7.91
C ALA A 51 -9.34 -8.93 8.20
N ASN A 52 -8.70 -8.12 7.34
CA ASN A 52 -7.33 -7.63 7.55
C ASN A 52 -7.27 -6.14 7.91
N ALA A 53 -8.42 -5.48 8.11
CA ALA A 53 -8.52 -4.05 8.40
C ALA A 53 -7.73 -3.16 7.41
N GLY A 54 -7.56 -3.61 6.16
CA GLY A 54 -6.80 -2.92 5.11
C GLY A 54 -5.29 -2.96 5.27
N ALA A 55 -4.75 -3.73 6.22
CA ALA A 55 -3.32 -3.83 6.48
C ALA A 55 -2.60 -4.68 5.42
N VAL A 56 -2.50 -4.14 4.20
CA VAL A 56 -2.02 -4.86 3.01
C VAL A 56 -0.78 -4.26 2.36
N VAL A 57 -0.30 -3.13 2.88
CA VAL A 57 0.90 -2.46 2.40
C VAL A 57 1.96 -2.47 3.49
N PRO A 58 3.15 -3.04 3.25
CA PRO A 58 4.28 -2.92 4.14
C PRO A 58 4.71 -1.46 4.33
N THR A 59 4.83 -1.00 5.57
CA THR A 59 5.31 0.35 5.91
C THR A 59 6.81 0.32 6.23
N LEU A 60 7.62 1.13 5.54
CA LEU A 60 9.03 1.30 5.93
C LEU A 60 9.12 2.17 7.18
N VAL A 61 9.92 1.75 8.16
CA VAL A 61 10.31 2.54 9.32
C VAL A 61 11.83 2.61 9.38
N HIS A 62 12.39 3.82 9.37
CA HIS A 62 13.82 4.03 9.50
C HIS A 62 14.13 4.94 10.69
N VAL A 63 14.77 4.38 11.71
CA VAL A 63 15.16 5.03 12.95
C VAL A 63 16.58 5.56 12.82
N THR A 64 16.74 6.87 12.96
CA THR A 64 18.07 7.52 13.03
C THR A 64 18.19 8.38 14.28
N ARG A 65 19.40 8.86 14.56
CA ARG A 65 19.64 9.82 15.66
C ARG A 65 18.90 11.14 15.49
N ALA A 66 18.49 11.48 14.26
CA ALA A 66 17.81 12.74 13.96
C ALA A 66 16.29 12.63 14.07
N GLY A 67 15.73 11.42 14.18
CA GLY A 67 14.30 11.14 14.18
C GLY A 67 13.95 9.88 13.39
N VAL A 68 12.66 9.55 13.35
CA VAL A 68 12.13 8.40 12.62
C VAL A 68 11.47 8.86 11.31
N LEU A 69 11.82 8.19 10.21
CA LEU A 69 11.13 8.23 8.92
C LEU A 69 10.12 7.08 8.85
N VAL A 70 8.90 7.39 8.42
CA VAL A 70 7.85 6.43 8.09
C VAL A 70 7.46 6.63 6.63
N VAL A 71 7.42 5.57 5.83
CA VAL A 71 6.97 5.62 4.43
C VAL A 71 5.74 4.75 4.26
N ASP A 72 4.65 5.35 3.77
CA ASP A 72 3.31 4.77 3.62
C ASP A 72 2.76 4.22 4.96
N PRO A 73 2.30 5.10 5.87
CA PRO A 73 1.95 4.73 7.23
C PRO A 73 0.77 3.76 7.35
N GLY A 74 0.04 3.50 6.25
CA GLY A 74 -0.97 2.47 6.18
C GLY A 74 -2.42 2.99 6.12
N PRO A 75 -3.41 2.12 6.39
CA PRO A 75 -4.77 2.29 5.90
C PRO A 75 -5.70 3.15 6.77
N GLN A 76 -5.48 3.20 8.08
CA GLN A 76 -6.42 3.87 8.98
C GLN A 76 -5.79 4.21 10.34
N ALA A 77 -6.44 5.06 11.11
CA ALA A 77 -5.87 5.66 12.32
C ALA A 77 -5.53 4.66 13.43
N ALA A 78 -6.31 3.60 13.63
CA ALA A 78 -5.99 2.52 14.57
C ALA A 78 -4.73 1.74 14.16
N TRP A 79 -4.52 1.46 12.88
CA TRP A 79 -3.26 0.89 12.37
C TRP A 79 -2.10 1.84 12.65
N GLY A 80 -2.23 3.12 12.26
CA GLY A 80 -1.19 4.12 12.52
C GLY A 80 -0.86 4.28 14.01
N ARG A 81 -1.85 4.19 14.91
CA ARG A 81 -1.62 4.20 16.37
C ARG A 81 -0.87 2.96 16.85
N ALA A 82 -1.20 1.78 16.31
CA ALA A 82 -0.49 0.55 16.63
C ALA A 82 0.96 0.58 16.12
N LEU A 83 1.17 1.07 14.89
CA LEU A 83 2.49 1.33 14.32
C LEU A 83 3.30 2.31 15.18
N LEU A 84 2.70 3.42 15.59
CA LEU A 84 3.35 4.38 16.49
C LEU A 84 3.72 3.74 17.84
N GLY A 85 2.87 2.87 18.38
CA GLY A 85 3.16 2.09 19.58
C GLY A 85 4.39 1.19 19.39
N ALA A 86 4.46 0.48 18.25
CA ALA A 86 5.61 -0.35 17.90
C ALA A 86 6.90 0.46 17.73
N ILE A 87 6.82 1.63 17.08
CA ILE A 87 7.97 2.56 16.92
C ILE A 87 8.46 3.03 18.30
N ARG A 88 7.56 3.40 19.21
CA ARG A 88 7.92 3.88 20.57
C ARG A 88 8.53 2.79 21.44
N ALA A 89 8.13 1.54 21.25
CA ALA A 89 8.76 0.41 21.92
C ALA A 89 10.20 0.17 21.42
N LEU A 90 10.50 0.59 20.19
CA LEU A 90 11.81 0.45 19.56
C LEU A 90 12.75 1.62 19.85
N THR A 91 12.24 2.86 19.94
CA THR A 91 13.06 4.05 20.08
C THR A 91 12.33 5.21 20.76
N ALA A 92 13.09 6.05 21.47
CA ALA A 92 12.63 7.33 22.02
C ALA A 92 12.66 8.48 20.99
N GLN A 93 13.23 8.26 19.81
CA GLN A 93 13.35 9.28 18.77
C GLN A 93 11.95 9.69 18.24
N PRO A 94 11.70 11.00 18.01
CA PRO A 94 10.41 11.44 17.49
C PRO A 94 10.25 11.04 16.02
N VAL A 95 9.02 10.69 15.63
CA VAL A 95 8.66 10.61 14.21
C VAL A 95 8.72 12.02 13.64
N ARG A 96 9.55 12.20 12.62
CA ARG A 96 9.81 13.52 12.01
C ARG A 96 9.40 13.61 10.56
N TRP A 97 9.38 12.48 9.86
CA TRP A 97 9.02 12.42 8.45
C TRP A 97 8.02 11.29 8.24
N VAL A 98 6.91 11.63 7.61
CA VAL A 98 5.92 10.68 7.10
C VAL A 98 5.83 10.92 5.60
N VAL A 99 6.27 9.96 4.80
CA VAL A 99 6.26 10.05 3.33
C VAL A 99 5.06 9.29 2.79
N ASN A 100 4.34 9.89 1.85
CA ASN A 100 3.31 9.22 1.05
C ASN A 100 3.85 9.04 -0.36
N THR A 101 4.02 7.79 -0.79
CA THR A 101 4.62 7.50 -2.10
C THR A 101 3.65 7.81 -3.25
N HIS A 102 2.37 7.47 -3.06
CA HIS A 102 1.28 7.68 -4.02
C HIS A 102 -0.07 7.77 -3.29
N ALA A 103 -1.13 8.19 -3.99
CA ALA A 103 -2.40 8.60 -3.40
C ALA A 103 -3.42 7.44 -3.19
N HIS A 104 -2.97 6.22 -2.85
CA HIS A 104 -3.87 5.12 -2.50
C HIS A 104 -4.29 5.15 -1.02
N PRO A 105 -5.59 4.90 -0.71
CA PRO A 105 -6.13 5.04 0.64
C PRO A 105 -5.38 4.21 1.69
N GLU A 106 -5.06 2.96 1.34
CA GLU A 106 -4.38 2.00 2.20
C GLU A 106 -2.93 2.38 2.53
N ASN A 107 -2.34 3.34 1.80
CA ASN A 107 -1.00 3.86 2.05
C ASN A 107 -1.02 5.11 2.94
N VAL A 108 -2.01 5.99 2.76
CA VAL A 108 -1.93 7.38 3.23
C VAL A 108 -2.86 7.74 4.39
N LEU A 109 -3.97 7.01 4.59
CA LEU A 109 -5.00 7.44 5.54
C LEU A 109 -4.59 7.26 7.01
N ALA A 110 -3.60 6.42 7.31
CA ALA A 110 -2.98 6.35 8.63
C ALA A 110 -2.16 7.61 9.00
N ASN A 111 -1.94 8.56 8.06
CA ASN A 111 -1.40 9.89 8.39
C ASN A 111 -2.15 10.53 9.60
N ALA A 112 -3.45 10.25 9.73
CA ALA A 112 -4.30 10.68 10.85
C ALA A 112 -3.70 10.38 12.23
N ALA A 113 -3.05 9.22 12.41
CA ALA A 113 -2.47 8.82 13.69
C ALA A 113 -1.25 9.66 14.10
N PHE A 114 -0.57 10.27 13.12
CA PHE A 114 0.66 11.04 13.32
C PHE A 114 0.40 12.55 13.43
N ALA A 115 -0.77 13.03 12.98
CA ALA A 115 -1.08 14.46 12.91
C ALA A 115 -1.11 15.16 14.28
N GLY A 116 -1.48 14.43 15.33
CA GLY A 116 -1.53 14.93 16.71
C GLY A 116 -0.18 14.98 17.43
N LEU A 117 0.89 14.43 16.85
CA LEU A 117 2.19 14.35 17.51
C LEU A 117 2.81 15.73 17.77
N ARG A 118 3.66 15.79 18.79
CA ARG A 118 4.43 16.98 19.20
C ARG A 118 5.88 16.56 19.45
N PRO A 119 6.87 17.10 18.69
CA PRO A 119 6.70 17.96 17.52
C PRO A 119 5.90 17.25 16.41
N ARG A 120 5.18 18.04 15.61
CA ARG A 120 4.40 17.50 14.49
C ARG A 120 5.37 17.02 13.38
N PRO A 121 5.25 15.78 12.87
CA PRO A 121 6.07 15.33 11.76
C PRO A 121 5.72 16.11 10.48
N ARG A 122 6.69 16.21 9.58
CA ARG A 122 6.45 16.67 8.22
C ARG A 122 5.83 15.52 7.42
N PHE A 123 4.68 15.79 6.81
CA PHE A 123 4.05 14.89 5.85
C PHE A 123 4.56 15.29 4.47
N LEU A 124 5.19 14.39 3.74
CA LEU A 124 5.93 14.70 2.51
C LEU A 124 5.41 13.83 1.36
N ALA A 125 5.23 14.43 0.19
CA ALA A 125 4.93 13.73 -1.04
C ALA A 125 5.47 14.50 -2.24
N SER A 126 5.40 13.89 -3.43
CA SER A 126 5.56 14.64 -4.68
C SER A 126 4.45 15.68 -4.82
N ALA A 127 4.70 16.72 -5.64
CA ALA A 127 3.66 17.72 -5.93
C ALA A 127 2.39 17.09 -6.53
N ALA A 128 2.56 16.12 -7.43
CA ALA A 128 1.46 15.39 -8.04
C ALA A 128 0.69 14.52 -7.03
N THR A 129 1.39 13.75 -6.17
CA THR A 129 0.73 12.96 -5.11
C THR A 129 -0.02 13.86 -4.12
N ALA A 130 0.57 14.99 -3.69
CA ALA A 130 -0.10 15.93 -2.80
C ALA A 130 -1.35 16.56 -3.44
N ALA A 131 -1.29 16.88 -4.74
CA ALA A 131 -2.44 17.39 -5.49
C ALA A 131 -3.55 16.34 -5.62
N LEU A 132 -3.20 15.10 -5.98
CA LEU A 132 -4.13 13.98 -6.09
C LEU A 132 -4.82 13.69 -4.76
N MET A 133 -4.07 13.68 -3.65
CA MET A 133 -4.66 13.51 -2.33
C MET A 133 -5.67 14.63 -2.01
N ARG A 134 -5.33 15.89 -2.30
CA ARG A 134 -6.24 17.03 -2.09
C ARG A 134 -7.52 16.92 -2.92
N GLN A 135 -7.43 16.42 -4.15
CA GLN A 135 -8.56 16.31 -5.07
C GLN A 135 -9.43 15.08 -4.80
N ARG A 136 -8.83 13.95 -4.37
CA ARG A 136 -9.48 12.63 -4.41
C ARG A 136 -9.64 11.95 -3.06
N CYS A 137 -8.94 12.40 -1.99
CA CYS A 137 -8.93 11.61 -0.75
C CYS A 137 -10.26 11.57 0.00
N GLU A 138 -11.22 12.44 -0.30
CA GLU A 138 -12.61 12.25 0.18
C GLU A 138 -13.19 10.94 -0.36
N ALA A 139 -13.00 10.67 -1.65
CA ALA A 139 -13.37 9.40 -2.28
C ALA A 139 -12.50 8.24 -1.77
N CYS A 140 -11.20 8.45 -1.53
CA CYS A 140 -10.33 7.42 -0.92
C CYS A 140 -10.85 6.98 0.46
N LEU A 141 -11.19 7.95 1.32
CA LEU A 141 -11.74 7.68 2.66
C LEU A 141 -13.10 6.97 2.58
N ALA A 142 -13.97 7.41 1.67
CA ALA A 142 -15.27 6.78 1.46
C ALA A 142 -15.15 5.34 0.94
N SER A 143 -14.28 5.11 -0.07
CA SER A 143 -14.04 3.80 -0.68
C SER A 143 -13.50 2.80 0.34
N LEU A 144 -12.42 3.16 1.05
CA LEU A 144 -11.86 2.28 2.08
C LEU A 144 -12.84 2.09 3.25
N GLY A 145 -13.63 3.12 3.58
CA GLY A 145 -14.69 3.01 4.59
C GLY A 145 -15.83 2.07 4.20
N ALA A 146 -16.20 1.99 2.92
CA ALA A 146 -17.17 1.03 2.43
C ALA A 146 -16.63 -0.41 2.53
N GLN A 147 -15.35 -0.60 2.20
CA GLN A 147 -14.67 -1.89 2.28
C GLN A 147 -14.49 -2.36 3.73
N LEU A 148 -13.90 -1.54 4.60
CA LEU A 148 -13.51 -1.90 5.97
C LEU A 148 -14.63 -1.74 7.01
N GLY A 149 -15.61 -0.89 6.72
CA GLY A 149 -16.70 -0.55 7.62
C GLY A 149 -16.37 0.59 8.60
N ARG A 150 -17.43 1.27 9.06
CA ARG A 150 -17.34 2.47 9.91
C ARG A 150 -16.55 2.27 11.20
N ALA A 151 -16.64 1.09 11.81
CA ALA A 151 -15.94 0.78 13.07
C ALA A 151 -14.41 0.79 12.89
N ALA A 152 -13.91 0.16 11.82
CA ALA A 152 -12.48 0.10 11.52
C ALA A 152 -11.91 1.49 11.14
N MET A 153 -12.72 2.33 10.49
CA MET A 153 -12.30 3.68 10.09
C MET A 153 -12.39 4.73 11.19
N ARG A 154 -12.82 4.40 12.41
CA ARG A 154 -13.03 5.38 13.49
C ARG A 154 -11.78 6.23 13.77
N GLY A 155 -11.94 7.55 13.70
CA GLY A 155 -10.87 8.51 13.93
C GLY A 155 -9.87 8.63 12.78
N THR A 156 -10.16 8.01 11.63
CA THR A 156 -9.41 8.22 10.39
C THR A 156 -9.89 9.49 9.73
N ALA A 157 -8.95 10.36 9.39
CA ALA A 157 -9.19 11.64 8.75
C ALA A 157 -8.11 11.89 7.71
N ILE A 158 -8.44 12.68 6.69
CA ILE A 158 -7.49 13.04 5.64
C ILE A 158 -6.48 14.03 6.24
N VAL A 159 -5.20 13.71 6.11
CA VAL A 159 -4.09 14.59 6.48
C VAL A 159 -3.20 14.72 5.26
N LEU A 160 -3.19 15.92 4.68
CA LEU A 160 -2.51 16.19 3.42
C LEU A 160 -1.00 16.38 3.63
N PRO A 161 -0.16 15.85 2.72
CA PRO A 161 1.27 16.11 2.72
C PRO A 161 1.62 17.45 2.08
N GLU A 162 2.80 17.94 2.41
CA GLU A 162 3.50 19.03 1.74
C GLU A 162 4.10 18.51 0.40
N PRO A 163 4.02 19.29 -0.69
CA PRO A 163 4.61 18.96 -1.98
C PRO A 163 6.14 19.21 -1.97
N ALA A 164 6.87 18.42 -1.19
CA ALA A 164 8.26 18.68 -0.85
C ALA A 164 9.26 17.65 -1.42
N LEU A 165 8.76 16.61 -2.10
CA LEU A 165 9.62 15.60 -2.75
C LEU A 165 9.66 15.89 -4.26
N GLN A 166 10.86 16.08 -4.78
CA GLN A 166 11.09 16.40 -6.19
C GLN A 166 11.97 15.32 -6.82
N HIS A 167 11.71 14.97 -8.08
CA HIS A 167 12.56 14.04 -8.82
C HIS A 167 14.01 14.54 -8.85
N GLY A 168 14.97 13.66 -8.56
CA GLY A 168 16.40 13.98 -8.51
C GLY A 168 16.87 14.66 -7.22
N ALA A 169 15.96 15.09 -6.35
CA ALA A 169 16.30 15.68 -5.06
C ALA A 169 16.72 14.61 -4.03
N TRP A 170 17.30 15.08 -2.92
CA TRP A 170 17.67 14.24 -1.80
C TRP A 170 16.85 14.59 -0.56
N LEU A 171 16.24 13.57 0.05
CA LEU A 171 15.65 13.67 1.39
C LEU A 171 16.68 13.18 2.41
N HIS A 172 17.07 14.06 3.34
CA HIS A 172 18.01 13.71 4.41
C HIS A 172 17.27 13.40 5.72
N THR A 173 17.47 12.21 6.26
CA THR A 173 16.89 11.77 7.53
C THR A 173 17.99 11.51 8.56
N GLY A 174 18.70 12.57 8.94
CA GLY A 174 19.95 12.46 9.70
C GLY A 174 21.12 12.11 8.78
N GLY A 175 21.89 11.07 9.13
CA GLY A 175 23.06 10.65 8.34
C GLY A 175 22.74 9.87 7.05
N THR A 176 21.47 9.59 6.76
CA THR A 176 21.05 8.84 5.57
C THR A 176 20.43 9.79 4.55
N ALA A 177 20.89 9.68 3.31
CA ALA A 177 20.37 10.43 2.17
C ALA A 177 19.55 9.50 1.28
N TRP A 178 18.31 9.89 1.01
CA TRP A 178 17.38 9.18 0.14
C TRP A 178 17.26 9.94 -1.18
N GLN A 179 17.70 9.33 -2.27
CA GLN A 179 17.45 9.84 -3.60
C GLN A 179 15.95 9.70 -3.90
N VAL A 180 15.32 10.82 -4.23
CA VAL A 180 13.92 10.87 -4.59
C VAL A 180 13.81 10.69 -6.11
N GLN A 181 13.03 9.70 -6.54
CA GLN A 181 12.61 9.58 -7.93
C GLN A 181 11.09 9.66 -7.97
N VAL A 182 10.56 10.45 -8.90
CA VAL A 182 9.12 10.52 -9.16
C VAL A 182 8.87 9.98 -10.55
N HIS A 183 8.01 8.97 -10.64
CA HIS A 183 7.57 8.32 -11.87
C HIS A 183 6.10 8.69 -12.09
N ALA A 184 5.80 9.42 -13.15
CA ALA A 184 4.46 9.95 -13.38
C ALA A 184 4.16 10.04 -14.90
N PRO A 185 3.21 9.26 -15.43
CA PRO A 185 2.45 8.17 -14.78
C PRO A 185 3.24 6.85 -14.71
N ALA A 186 2.94 5.99 -13.73
CA ALA A 186 3.43 4.61 -13.66
C ALA A 186 2.36 3.66 -13.08
N HIS A 187 2.50 3.16 -11.85
CA HIS A 187 1.46 2.34 -11.19
C HIS A 187 0.20 3.18 -10.89
N SER A 188 0.43 4.44 -10.53
CA SER A 188 -0.62 5.44 -10.36
C SER A 188 -0.30 6.66 -11.24
N ALA A 189 -1.10 7.72 -11.09
CA ALA A 189 -0.80 9.00 -11.74
C ALA A 189 0.51 9.65 -11.23
N SER A 190 1.01 9.29 -10.04
CA SER A 190 2.34 9.67 -9.57
C SER A 190 2.86 8.74 -8.47
N ASP A 191 4.00 8.12 -8.71
CA ASP A 191 4.66 7.20 -7.80
C ASP A 191 6.03 7.75 -7.37
N THR A 192 6.18 8.01 -6.08
CA THR A 192 7.46 8.44 -5.50
C THR A 192 8.22 7.24 -4.96
N VAL A 193 9.49 7.15 -5.33
CA VAL A 193 10.45 6.15 -4.90
C VAL A 193 11.55 6.81 -4.08
N LEU A 194 11.97 6.15 -3.01
CA LEU A 194 13.12 6.56 -2.20
C LEU A 194 14.20 5.49 -2.26
N TYR A 195 15.38 5.84 -2.79
CA TYR A 195 16.54 4.96 -2.80
C TYR A 195 17.61 5.47 -1.84
N ALA A 196 18.06 4.65 -0.90
CA ALA A 196 19.18 4.97 -0.01
C ALA A 196 20.42 4.14 -0.39
N PRO A 197 21.41 4.73 -1.10
CA PRO A 197 22.61 4.01 -1.52
C PRO A 197 23.42 3.44 -0.35
N GLN A 198 23.49 4.15 0.78
CA GLN A 198 24.22 3.73 1.98
C GLN A 198 23.62 2.47 2.61
N LEU A 199 22.32 2.26 2.41
CA LEU A 199 21.59 1.10 2.92
C LEU A 199 21.38 0.02 1.85
N ARG A 200 21.68 0.33 0.58
CA ARG A 200 21.31 -0.46 -0.61
C ARG A 200 19.83 -0.86 -0.55
N LEU A 201 18.98 0.09 -0.18
CA LEU A 201 17.56 -0.13 0.09
C LEU A 201 16.69 0.79 -0.77
N LEU A 202 15.69 0.20 -1.39
CA LEU A 202 14.73 0.86 -2.25
C LEU A 202 13.33 0.79 -1.62
N CYS A 203 12.69 1.93 -1.42
CA CYS A 203 11.26 2.00 -1.14
C CYS A 203 10.53 2.36 -2.43
N ALA A 204 9.84 1.38 -3.02
CA ALA A 204 9.23 1.50 -4.35
C ALA A 204 7.69 1.65 -4.33
N GLY A 205 7.08 1.83 -3.14
CA GLY A 205 5.64 2.04 -3.00
C GLY A 205 4.82 0.98 -3.75
N GLY A 206 3.88 1.43 -4.59
CA GLY A 206 3.02 0.56 -5.39
C GLY A 206 3.68 -0.04 -6.65
N LEU A 207 4.94 0.28 -6.97
CA LEU A 207 5.54 -0.12 -8.25
C LEU A 207 5.97 -1.59 -8.32
N ALA A 208 6.19 -2.28 -7.20
CA ALA A 208 6.71 -3.64 -7.19
C ALA A 208 5.84 -4.61 -6.40
N TYR A 209 5.62 -5.79 -6.96
CA TYR A 209 4.76 -6.86 -6.43
C TYR A 209 5.53 -8.17 -6.31
N ARG A 210 5.07 -9.07 -5.43
CA ARG A 210 5.65 -10.41 -5.25
C ARG A 210 4.56 -11.46 -5.08
N GLY A 211 4.48 -12.41 -6.03
CA GLY A 211 3.58 -13.57 -5.94
C GLY A 211 2.08 -13.25 -5.99
N ARG A 212 1.71 -12.07 -6.50
CA ARG A 212 0.33 -11.65 -6.76
C ARG A 212 0.28 -10.82 -8.04
N VAL A 213 -0.86 -10.83 -8.72
CA VAL A 213 -1.06 -9.99 -9.90
C VAL A 213 -1.12 -8.50 -9.48
N PRO A 214 -0.35 -7.61 -10.14
CA PRO A 214 -0.37 -6.17 -9.86
C PRO A 214 -1.74 -5.53 -10.12
N GLU A 215 -2.00 -4.34 -9.57
CA GLU A 215 -3.19 -3.57 -9.88
C GLU A 215 -2.88 -2.46 -10.90
N MET A 216 -3.54 -2.49 -12.05
CA MET A 216 -3.35 -1.48 -13.12
C MET A 216 -4.47 -0.46 -13.22
N GLN A 217 -5.44 -0.39 -12.30
CA GLN A 217 -6.64 0.45 -12.46
C GLN A 217 -6.33 1.90 -12.87
N GLU A 218 -5.29 2.50 -12.28
CA GLU A 218 -4.82 3.86 -12.58
C GLU A 218 -3.52 3.90 -13.40
N ALA A 219 -2.95 2.74 -13.74
CA ALA A 219 -1.60 2.63 -14.24
C ALA A 219 -1.46 3.07 -15.70
N SER A 220 -0.26 3.55 -16.04
CA SER A 220 0.28 3.59 -17.40
C SER A 220 1.14 2.36 -17.63
N LEU A 221 0.81 1.53 -18.62
CA LEU A 221 1.57 0.31 -18.91
C LEU A 221 3.01 0.65 -19.30
N GLN A 222 3.19 1.58 -20.24
CA GLN A 222 4.51 1.97 -20.72
C GLN A 222 5.32 2.70 -19.65
N GLY A 223 4.68 3.65 -18.93
CA GLY A 223 5.34 4.39 -17.85
C GLY A 223 5.79 3.48 -16.72
N TRP A 224 4.97 2.48 -16.34
CA TRP A 224 5.32 1.52 -15.31
C TRP A 224 6.44 0.56 -15.75
N ARG A 225 6.42 0.07 -17.00
CA ARG A 225 7.53 -0.73 -17.56
C ARG A 225 8.84 0.05 -17.53
N GLN A 226 8.83 1.33 -17.94
CA GLN A 226 10.02 2.19 -17.92
C GLN A 226 10.54 2.41 -16.50
N ALA A 227 9.66 2.78 -15.57
CA ALA A 227 10.02 2.96 -14.17
C ALA A 227 10.70 1.70 -13.60
N LEU A 228 10.12 0.52 -13.83
CA LEU A 228 10.71 -0.73 -13.34
C LEU A 228 12.10 -1.01 -13.92
N ARG A 229 12.35 -0.74 -15.21
CA ARG A 229 13.68 -0.92 -15.81
C ARG A 229 14.72 -0.02 -15.16
N GLU A 230 14.37 1.24 -14.89
CA GLU A 230 15.25 2.18 -14.19
C GLU A 230 15.54 1.73 -12.75
N LEU A 231 14.51 1.25 -12.04
CA LEU A 231 14.67 0.77 -10.66
C LEU A 231 15.48 -0.52 -10.56
N ILE A 232 15.38 -1.42 -11.54
CA ILE A 232 16.18 -2.66 -11.61
C ILE A 232 17.68 -2.34 -11.78
N ALA A 233 18.02 -1.24 -12.44
CA ALA A 233 19.40 -0.81 -12.62
C ALA A 233 20.05 -0.23 -11.34
N LEU A 234 19.25 0.10 -10.31
CA LEU A 234 19.78 0.58 -9.04
C LEU A 234 20.43 -0.57 -8.26
N PRO A 235 21.59 -0.34 -7.59
CA PRO A 235 22.27 -1.37 -6.83
C PRO A 235 21.65 -1.56 -5.44
N ALA A 236 20.34 -1.89 -5.40
CA ALA A 236 19.59 -2.20 -4.20
C ALA A 236 19.60 -3.71 -3.90
N ASP A 237 19.76 -4.09 -2.63
CA ASP A 237 19.63 -5.47 -2.17
C ASP A 237 18.22 -5.77 -1.67
N ILE A 238 17.56 -4.74 -1.13
CA ILE A 238 16.25 -4.83 -0.47
C ILE A 238 15.30 -3.84 -1.11
N VAL A 239 14.11 -4.32 -1.46
CA VAL A 239 12.98 -3.53 -1.95
C VAL A 239 11.86 -3.63 -0.92
N VAL A 240 11.32 -2.49 -0.50
CA VAL A 240 10.08 -2.36 0.26
C VAL A 240 9.04 -1.69 -0.65
N ALA A 241 8.06 -2.48 -1.07
CA ALA A 241 6.97 -2.06 -1.95
C ALA A 241 5.66 -2.67 -1.44
N THR A 242 4.73 -3.07 -2.32
CA THR A 242 3.55 -3.87 -1.94
C THR A 242 3.92 -5.21 -1.26
N ALA A 243 5.18 -5.63 -1.42
CA ALA A 243 5.82 -6.68 -0.65
C ALA A 243 7.30 -6.32 -0.40
N THR A 244 7.91 -6.97 0.59
CA THR A 244 9.36 -6.89 0.84
C THR A 244 10.11 -8.06 0.21
N GLY A 245 11.26 -7.80 -0.40
CA GLY A 245 12.11 -8.82 -1.01
C GLY A 245 13.33 -8.22 -1.70
N THR A 246 14.00 -9.02 -2.53
CA THR A 246 15.08 -8.52 -3.42
C THR A 246 14.48 -7.97 -4.72
N PRO A 247 15.25 -7.20 -5.53
CA PRO A 247 14.82 -6.83 -6.88
C PRO A 247 14.36 -8.01 -7.75
N ALA A 248 15.07 -9.13 -7.69
CA ALA A 248 14.73 -10.36 -8.41
C ALA A 248 13.43 -11.02 -7.94
N GLN A 249 13.01 -10.79 -6.69
CA GLN A 249 11.76 -11.30 -6.14
C GLN A 249 10.57 -10.35 -6.32
N THR A 250 10.82 -9.09 -6.70
CA THR A 250 9.81 -8.02 -6.69
C THR A 250 9.74 -7.29 -8.04
N LEU A 251 10.72 -6.43 -8.34
CA LEU A 251 10.76 -5.60 -9.54
C LEU A 251 10.76 -6.43 -10.83
N VAL A 252 11.66 -7.42 -10.92
CA VAL A 252 11.84 -8.25 -12.12
C VAL A 252 10.57 -9.02 -12.50
N PRO A 253 9.93 -9.78 -11.58
CA PRO A 253 8.69 -10.48 -11.92
C PRO A 253 7.55 -9.51 -12.23
N THR A 254 7.48 -8.34 -11.57
CA THR A 254 6.47 -7.32 -11.89
C THR A 254 6.64 -6.82 -13.33
N LEU A 255 7.88 -6.52 -13.74
CA LEU A 255 8.18 -6.10 -15.11
C LEU A 255 7.84 -7.21 -16.10
N ALA A 256 8.21 -8.45 -15.81
CA ALA A 256 7.91 -9.59 -16.68
C ALA A 256 6.41 -9.77 -16.92
N TYR A 257 5.57 -9.54 -15.89
CA TYR A 257 4.11 -9.57 -16.05
C TYR A 257 3.61 -8.46 -16.98
N LEU A 258 4.12 -7.23 -16.83
CA LEU A 258 3.74 -6.10 -17.67
C LEU A 258 4.25 -6.24 -19.11
N ASP A 259 5.46 -6.77 -19.30
CA ASP A 259 6.01 -7.08 -20.62
C ASP A 259 5.19 -8.18 -21.31
N ALA A 260 4.76 -9.22 -20.59
CA ALA A 260 3.91 -10.27 -21.14
C ALA A 260 2.52 -9.74 -21.56
N LEU A 261 1.93 -8.82 -20.78
CA LEU A 261 0.71 -8.12 -21.17
C LEU A 261 0.93 -7.31 -22.45
N ALA A 262 1.96 -6.46 -22.48
CA ALA A 262 2.25 -5.60 -23.64
C ALA A 262 2.44 -6.42 -24.91
N HIS A 263 3.31 -7.44 -24.84
CA HIS A 263 3.63 -8.31 -25.96
C HIS A 263 2.41 -9.09 -26.46
N GLY A 264 1.63 -9.68 -25.55
CA GLY A 264 0.45 -10.46 -25.92
C GLY A 264 -0.63 -9.61 -26.59
N ILE A 265 -0.86 -8.41 -26.09
CA ILE A 265 -1.82 -7.45 -26.67
C ILE A 265 -1.32 -6.94 -28.01
N GLY A 266 -0.05 -6.54 -28.10
CA GLY A 266 0.56 -6.06 -29.34
C GLY A 266 0.48 -7.09 -30.47
N ALA A 267 0.78 -8.36 -30.16
CA ALA A 267 0.63 -9.47 -31.11
C ALA A 267 -0.83 -9.73 -31.51
N ALA A 268 -1.79 -9.49 -30.62
CA ALA A 268 -3.21 -9.62 -30.95
C ALA A 268 -3.68 -8.49 -31.89
N LEU A 269 -3.32 -7.24 -31.61
CA LEU A 269 -3.62 -6.09 -32.45
C LEU A 269 -3.02 -6.24 -33.85
N ALA A 270 -1.74 -6.61 -33.94
CA ALA A 270 -1.07 -6.85 -35.22
C ALA A 270 -1.71 -7.99 -36.03
N GLY A 271 -2.33 -8.97 -35.36
CA GLY A 271 -3.08 -10.06 -35.97
C GLY A 271 -4.54 -9.73 -36.29
N GLY A 272 -5.00 -8.49 -36.07
CA GLY A 272 -6.38 -8.07 -36.32
C GLY A 272 -7.41 -8.65 -35.35
N ARG A 273 -6.98 -9.08 -34.16
CA ARG A 273 -7.88 -9.60 -33.11
C ARG A 273 -8.42 -8.49 -32.23
N ASP A 274 -9.63 -8.67 -31.75
CA ASP A 274 -10.24 -7.78 -30.74
C ASP A 274 -9.90 -8.20 -29.30
N ALA A 275 -10.28 -7.36 -28.33
CA ALA A 275 -10.00 -7.57 -26.91
C ALA A 275 -10.60 -8.88 -26.34
N THR A 276 -11.75 -9.31 -26.87
CA THR A 276 -12.44 -10.52 -26.42
C THR A 276 -11.69 -11.76 -26.91
N GLN A 277 -11.29 -11.75 -28.19
CA GLN A 277 -10.51 -12.82 -28.82
C GLN A 277 -9.09 -12.93 -28.25
N ALA A 278 -8.53 -11.82 -27.77
CA ALA A 278 -7.19 -11.76 -27.21
C ALA A 278 -7.13 -12.18 -25.74
N ALA A 279 -8.25 -12.17 -25.01
CA ALA A 279 -8.28 -12.44 -23.57
C ALA A 279 -7.74 -13.83 -23.19
N ASP A 280 -7.96 -14.81 -24.06
CA ASP A 280 -7.41 -16.17 -23.91
C ASP A 280 -5.99 -16.31 -24.47
N ALA A 281 -5.59 -15.41 -25.40
CA ALA A 281 -4.34 -15.49 -26.16
C ALA A 281 -3.16 -14.78 -25.49
N VAL A 282 -3.40 -13.81 -24.60
CA VAL A 282 -2.31 -13.15 -23.87
C VAL A 282 -1.64 -14.18 -22.96
N ALA A 283 -0.35 -14.44 -23.22
CA ALA A 283 0.45 -15.48 -22.58
C ALA A 283 0.73 -15.17 -21.09
N ALA A 284 -0.31 -15.29 -20.28
CA ALA A 284 -0.23 -15.10 -18.83
C ALA A 284 -0.01 -16.44 -18.09
N GLY A 285 0.28 -17.51 -18.82
CA GLY A 285 0.55 -18.86 -18.32
C GLY A 285 1.49 -18.89 -17.11
N PRO A 286 2.69 -18.25 -17.19
CA PRO A 286 3.62 -18.19 -16.07
C PRO A 286 3.04 -17.53 -14.81
N PHE A 287 1.99 -16.71 -14.92
CA PHE A 287 1.42 -15.92 -13.83
C PHE A 287 0.11 -16.49 -13.29
N ARG A 288 -0.47 -17.54 -13.89
CA ARG A 288 -1.77 -18.11 -13.46
C ARG A 288 -1.78 -18.57 -11.99
N HIS A 289 -0.62 -18.94 -11.46
CA HIS A 289 -0.45 -19.36 -10.06
C HIS A 289 -0.34 -18.18 -9.07
N TRP A 290 -0.26 -16.94 -9.55
CA TRP A 290 -0.19 -15.78 -8.69
C TRP A 290 -1.53 -15.52 -8.01
N ARG A 291 -1.47 -15.00 -6.78
CA ARG A 291 -2.67 -14.60 -6.06
C ARG A 291 -3.45 -13.56 -6.84
N HIS A 292 -4.77 -13.61 -6.71
CA HIS A 292 -5.70 -12.71 -7.37
C HIS A 292 -5.65 -12.73 -8.90
N PHE A 293 -5.04 -13.76 -9.52
CA PHE A 293 -5.02 -13.86 -10.98
C PHE A 293 -6.42 -13.81 -11.62
N PRO A 294 -7.41 -14.62 -11.19
CA PRO A 294 -8.74 -14.61 -11.81
C PRO A 294 -9.48 -13.28 -11.68
N THR A 295 -9.19 -12.50 -10.63
CA THR A 295 -9.89 -11.23 -10.36
C THR A 295 -9.16 -10.00 -10.89
N ARG A 296 -7.83 -10.04 -11.02
CA ARG A 296 -7.02 -8.88 -11.44
C ARG A 296 -6.51 -8.93 -12.86
N HIS A 297 -6.13 -10.11 -13.35
CA HIS A 297 -5.59 -10.22 -14.70
C HIS A 297 -6.57 -9.72 -15.79
N PRO A 298 -7.87 -10.08 -15.76
CA PRO A 298 -8.83 -9.57 -16.76
C PRO A 298 -8.95 -8.04 -16.75
N LEU A 299 -8.92 -7.42 -15.56
CA LEU A 299 -8.99 -5.95 -15.43
C LEU A 299 -7.73 -5.27 -15.96
N ASN A 300 -6.56 -5.86 -15.67
CA ASN A 300 -5.29 -5.37 -16.18
C ASN A 300 -5.21 -5.49 -17.71
N LEU A 301 -5.70 -6.60 -18.27
CA LEU A 301 -5.81 -6.79 -19.70
C LEU A 301 -6.67 -5.69 -20.33
N GLN A 302 -7.88 -5.46 -19.81
CA GLN A 302 -8.77 -4.41 -20.34
C GLN A 302 -8.11 -3.02 -20.28
N ARG A 303 -7.46 -2.69 -19.16
CA ARG A 303 -6.75 -1.42 -19.00
C ARG A 303 -5.60 -1.26 -19.99
N ALA A 304 -4.78 -2.30 -20.14
CA ALA A 304 -3.63 -2.31 -21.03
C ALA A 304 -4.08 -2.28 -22.50
N TRP A 305 -5.15 -3.00 -22.85
CA TRP A 305 -5.72 -3.03 -24.20
C TRP A 305 -6.09 -1.62 -24.64
N ARG A 306 -6.87 -0.91 -23.83
CA ARG A 306 -7.28 0.48 -24.15
C ARG A 306 -6.10 1.39 -24.44
N GLN A 307 -5.01 1.27 -23.67
CA GLN A 307 -3.82 2.10 -23.90
C GLN A 307 -3.10 1.76 -25.20
N LEU A 308 -2.96 0.47 -25.51
CA LEU A 308 -2.23 0.02 -26.70
C LEU A 308 -3.04 0.13 -27.98
N GLU A 309 -4.35 -0.08 -27.91
CA GLU A 309 -5.28 0.11 -29.04
C GLU A 309 -5.35 1.58 -29.43
N ASP A 310 -5.45 2.50 -28.45
CA ASP A 310 -5.42 3.94 -28.71
C ASP A 310 -4.12 4.37 -29.41
N ALA A 311 -2.97 3.84 -28.98
CA ALA A 311 -1.67 4.11 -29.61
C ALA A 311 -1.56 3.50 -31.02
N TRP A 312 -2.00 2.26 -31.20
CA TRP A 312 -2.00 1.56 -32.49
C TRP A 312 -2.89 2.27 -33.52
N MET A 313 -4.07 2.74 -33.13
CA MET A 313 -4.95 3.54 -34.00
C MET A 313 -4.33 4.88 -34.42
N GLN A 314 -3.38 5.41 -33.64
CA GLN A 314 -2.61 6.62 -33.96
C GLN A 314 -1.38 6.34 -34.83
N GLY A 315 -1.18 5.08 -35.25
CA GLY A 315 -0.05 4.66 -36.09
C GLY A 315 1.24 4.39 -35.33
N GLU A 316 1.19 4.31 -34.00
CA GLU A 316 2.33 3.87 -33.21
C GLU A 316 2.50 2.34 -33.33
N PRO A 317 3.73 1.84 -33.43
CA PRO A 317 3.97 0.40 -33.49
C PRO A 317 3.52 -0.27 -32.17
N PRO A 318 2.92 -1.47 -32.23
CA PRO A 318 2.59 -2.22 -31.02
C PRO A 318 3.86 -2.53 -30.20
N ALA A 319 3.82 -2.18 -28.91
CA ALA A 319 4.96 -2.10 -27.97
C ALA A 319 5.50 -3.44 -27.42
#